data_AF-A0A851US29-F1
#
_entry.id   AF-A0A851US29-F1
#
_cell.length_a   1.000
_cell.length_b   1.000
_cell.length_c   1.000
_cell.angle_alpha   90.00
_cell.angle_beta   90.00
_cell.angle_gamma   90.00
#
_symmetry.space_group_name_H-M   'P 1'
#
loop_
_entity.id
_entity.type
_entity.pdbx_description
1 polymer ?
#
loop_
_entity_poly.entity_id
_entity_poly.type
_entity_poly.pdbx_seq_one_letter_code
_entity_poly.pdbx_strand_id
1 'polypeptide(L)' 'CSKYHGQLTKEAAMGQGFDRHLFALRYLAAARGVTLPELYQDPAYQRINHNILSTSTLSSPAVSLGGFAPVVPDGF' A
#
# COMPACT_ATOMS: atom_id res chain seq x y z
N CYS A 1 6.53 -17.27 8.74
CA CYS A 1 5.58 -16.22 8.29
C CYS A 1 5.13 -15.29 9.43
N SER A 2 4.59 -15.79 10.56
CA SER A 2 4.09 -14.95 11.67
C SER A 2 5.11 -13.94 12.23
N LYS A 3 6.37 -14.35 12.45
CA LYS A 3 7.42 -13.45 12.97
C LYS A 3 7.66 -12.22 12.08
N TYR A 4 7.83 -12.43 10.77
CA TYR A 4 8.14 -11.35 9.84
C TYR A 4 6.93 -10.42 9.62
N HIS A 5 5.72 -11.00 9.52
CA HIS A 5 4.50 -10.20 9.45
C HIS A 5 4.29 -9.32 10.69
N GLY A 6 4.56 -9.86 11.89
CA GLY A 6 4.50 -9.09 13.13
C GLY A 6 5.53 -7.97 13.21
N GLN A 7 6.72 -8.16 12.64
CA GLN A 7 7.73 -7.10 12.50
C GLN A 7 7.22 -5.99 11.58
N LEU A 8 6.78 -6.33 10.36
CA LEU A 8 6.27 -5.36 9.38
C LEU A 8 5.05 -4.59 9.93
N THR A 9 4.16 -5.25 10.67
CA THR A 9 3.01 -4.60 11.33
C THR A 9 3.46 -3.50 12.29
N LYS A 10 4.50 -3.78 13.10
CA LYS A 10 5.05 -2.79 14.05
C LYS A 10 5.75 -1.64 13.32
N GLU A 11 6.56 -1.95 12.31
CA GLU A 11 7.24 -0.94 11.50
C GLU A 11 6.23 -0.01 10.81
N ALA A 12 5.19 -0.58 10.18
CA ALA A 12 4.13 0.19 9.55
C ALA A 12 3.39 1.09 10.55
N ALA A 13 3.03 0.57 11.73
CA ALA A 13 2.39 1.36 12.79
C ALA A 13 3.26 2.52 13.29
N MET A 14 4.58 2.36 13.27
CA MET A 14 5.55 3.39 13.64
C MET A 14 5.98 4.29 12.45
N GLY A 15 5.28 4.21 11.32
CA GLY A 15 5.56 5.04 10.14
C GLY A 15 6.83 4.64 9.37
N GLN A 16 7.36 3.45 9.60
CA GLN A 16 8.55 2.91 8.91
C GLN A 16 8.20 2.02 7.71
N GLY A 17 6.92 1.99 7.30
CA GLY A 17 6.51 1.40 6.03
C GLY A 17 6.96 2.25 4.82
N PHE A 18 7.17 1.63 3.66
CA PHE A 18 7.76 2.31 2.51
C PHE A 18 6.73 2.99 1.59
N ASP A 19 5.50 2.45 1.46
CA ASP A 19 4.53 2.88 0.44
C ASP A 19 4.23 4.38 0.50
N ARG A 20 3.98 4.90 1.70
CA ARG A 20 3.63 6.31 1.91
C ARG A 20 4.82 7.24 1.65
N HIS A 21 6.03 6.79 1.99
CA HIS A 21 7.24 7.55 1.71
C HIS A 21 7.47 7.66 0.20
N LEU A 22 7.42 6.54 -0.54
CA LEU A 22 7.57 6.56 -2.00
C LEU A 22 6.46 7.38 -2.69
N PHE A 23 5.22 7.28 -2.20
CA PHE A 23 4.13 8.11 -2.70
C PHE A 23 4.41 9.61 -2.49
N ALA A 24 4.87 10.01 -1.31
CA ALA A 24 5.18 11.42 -1.01
C ALA A 24 6.30 11.97 -1.90
N LEU A 25 7.36 11.19 -2.15
CA LEU A 25 8.44 11.57 -3.05
C LEU A 25 7.97 11.71 -4.51
N ARG A 26 7.14 10.78 -5.00
CA ARG A 26 6.51 10.88 -6.31
C ARG A 26 5.64 12.13 -6.44
N TYR A 27 4.82 12.40 -5.43
CA TYR A 27 3.98 13.60 -5.39
C TYR A 27 4.82 14.88 -5.39
N LEU A 28 5.90 14.92 -4.60
CA LEU A 28 6.82 16.06 -4.56
C LEU A 28 7.50 16.30 -5.91
N ALA A 29 7.91 15.22 -6.60
CA ALA A 29 8.48 15.32 -7.94
C ALA A 29 7.50 16.00 -8.91
N ALA A 30 6.23 15.56 -8.91
CA ALA A 30 5.19 16.18 -9.72
C ALA A 30 4.93 17.64 -9.31
N ALA A 31 4.83 17.93 -8.01
CA ALA A 31 4.59 19.28 -7.49
C ALA A 31 5.71 20.28 -7.82
N ARG A 32 6.96 19.80 -7.94
CA ARG A 32 8.11 20.60 -8.35
C ARG A 32 8.28 20.68 -9.87
N GLY A 33 7.43 20.00 -10.64
CA GLY A 33 7.55 19.95 -12.10
C GLY A 33 8.83 19.27 -12.60
N VAL A 34 9.45 18.42 -11.78
CA VAL A 34 10.62 17.65 -12.22
C VAL A 34 10.17 16.38 -12.94
N THR A 35 10.98 15.90 -13.88
CA THR A 35 10.74 14.64 -14.56
C THR A 35 10.57 13.51 -13.54
N LEU A 36 9.56 12.67 -13.75
CA LEU A 36 9.27 11.54 -12.88
C LEU A 36 10.48 10.58 -12.86
N PRO A 37 11.07 10.28 -11.69
CA PRO A 37 12.21 9.37 -11.62
C PRO A 37 11.90 7.98 -12.20
N GLU A 38 12.91 7.35 -12.81
CA GLU A 38 12.80 6.04 -13.49
C GLU A 38 12.21 4.95 -12.58
N LEU A 39 12.51 5.00 -11.27
CA LEU A 39 11.94 4.10 -10.26
C LEU A 39 10.40 4.01 -10.34
N TYR A 40 9.72 5.13 -10.57
CA TYR A 40 8.24 5.17 -10.64
C TYR A 40 7.71 4.80 -12.02
N GLN A 41 8.57 4.75 -13.04
CA GLN A 41 8.23 4.33 -14.40
C GLN A 41 8.41 2.81 -14.57
N ASP A 42 9.18 2.17 -13.69
CA ASP A 42 9.40 0.73 -13.69
C ASP A 42 8.07 -0.05 -13.60
N PRO A 43 7.80 -1.02 -14.50
CA PRO A 43 6.65 -1.91 -14.41
C PRO A 43 6.52 -2.62 -13.04
N ALA A 44 7.63 -2.86 -12.33
CA ALA A 44 7.61 -3.40 -10.97
C ALA A 44 6.95 -2.45 -9.96
N TYR A 45 7.18 -1.13 -10.08
CA TYR A 45 6.50 -0.14 -9.24
C TYR A 45 5.00 -0.06 -9.56
N GLN A 46 4.61 -0.21 -10.84
CA GLN A 46 3.19 -0.31 -11.19
C GLN A 46 2.57 -1.57 -10.57
N ARG A 47 3.25 -2.72 -10.68
CA ARG A 47 2.78 -4.01 -10.16
C ARG A 47 2.63 -4.04 -8.65
N ILE A 48 3.58 -3.48 -7.89
CA ILE A 48 3.48 -3.47 -6.41
C ILE A 48 2.31 -2.60 -5.91
N ASN A 49 1.83 -1.64 -6.72
CA ASN A 49 0.67 -0.82 -6.41
C ASN A 49 -0.65 -1.37 -6.99
N HIS A 50 -0.60 -2.42 -7.82
CA HIS A 50 -1.76 -3.14 -8.35
C HIS A 50 -2.14 -4.28 -7.39
N ASN A 51 -2.95 -3.96 -6.39
CA ASN A 51 -3.24 -4.86 -5.27
C ASN A 51 -4.34 -5.88 -5.63
N ILE A 52 -3.96 -7.03 -6.19
CA ILE A 52 -4.87 -8.17 -6.45
C ILE A 52 -5.50 -8.69 -5.15
N LEU A 53 -4.76 -8.67 -4.04
CA LEU A 53 -5.24 -9.06 -2.72
C LEU A 53 -5.28 -7.84 -1.81
N SER A 54 -6.43 -7.17 -1.74
CA SER A 54 -6.64 -6.05 -0.82
C SER A 54 -7.32 -6.55 0.44
N THR A 55 -6.74 -6.28 1.62
CA THR A 55 -7.25 -6.83 2.89
C THR A 55 -7.46 -5.73 3.93
N SER A 56 -8.51 -5.91 4.73
CA SER A 56 -8.81 -5.07 5.88
C SER A 56 -9.44 -5.93 6.97
N THR A 57 -9.04 -5.70 8.22
CA THR A 57 -9.54 -6.44 9.38
C THR A 57 -10.40 -5.52 10.24
N LEU A 58 -11.59 -5.98 10.61
CA LEU A 58 -12.45 -5.31 11.59
C LEU A 58 -12.52 -6.19 12.85
N SER A 59 -12.17 -5.62 14.00
CA SER A 59 -12.27 -6.29 15.30
C SER A 59 -13.14 -5.44 16.23
N SER A 60 -14.42 -5.81 16.34
CA SER A 60 -15.40 -5.12 17.20
C SER A 60 -16.55 -6.06 17.56
N PRO A 61 -17.02 -6.07 18.82
CA PRO A 61 -18.18 -6.88 19.22
C PRO A 61 -19.50 -6.41 18.59
N ALA A 62 -19.53 -5.20 18.02
CA ALA A 62 -20.71 -4.65 17.35
C ALA A 62 -20.80 -5.02 15.85
N VAL A 63 -19.74 -5.60 15.28
CA VAL A 63 -19.65 -5.89 13.84
C VAL A 63 -19.89 -7.38 13.61
N SER A 64 -20.93 -7.71 12.83
CA SER A 64 -21.21 -9.09 12.42
C SER A 64 -20.39 -9.51 11.19
N LEU A 65 -20.20 -8.61 10.23
CA LEU A 65 -19.41 -8.82 9.01
C LEU A 65 -18.99 -7.46 8.43
N GLY A 66 -17.86 -7.42 7.71
CA GLY A 66 -17.46 -6.32 6.85
C GLY A 66 -17.15 -6.80 5.44
N GLY A 67 -17.21 -5.90 4.47
CA GLY A 67 -16.88 -6.19 3.08
C GLY A 67 -16.66 -4.92 2.28
N PHE A 68 -15.84 -5.02 1.25
CA PHE A 68 -15.59 -3.97 0.26
C PHE A 68 -15.33 -4.63 -1.10
N ALA A 69 -15.57 -3.90 -2.19
CA ALA A 69 -15.29 -4.40 -3.53
C ALA A 69 -13.78 -4.44 -3.79
N PRO A 70 -13.29 -5.29 -4.72
CA PRO A 70 -11.90 -5.28 -5.14
C PRO A 70 -11.43 -3.90 -5.62
N VAL A 71 -10.17 -3.57 -5.38
CA VAL A 71 -9.57 -2.28 -5.79
C VAL A 71 -9.01 -2.28 -7.21
N VAL A 72 -8.96 -3.45 -7.85
CA VAL A 72 -8.55 -3.66 -9.24
C VAL A 72 -9.47 -4.70 -9.90
N PRO A 73 -9.69 -4.66 -11.24
CA PRO A 73 -10.67 -5.51 -11.92
C PRO A 73 -10.43 -7.02 -11.80
N ASP A 74 -9.18 -7.43 -11.64
CA ASP A 74 -8.70 -8.81 -11.50
C ASP A 74 -8.36 -9.18 -10.05
N GLY A 75 -8.89 -8.42 -9.08
CA GLY A 75 -8.61 -8.58 -7.65
C GLY A 75 -9.73 -9.20 -6.83
N PHE A 76 -9.48 -9.28 -5.52
CA PHE A 76 -10.40 -9.67 -4.46
C PHE A 76 -10.46 -8.60 -3.36
#